data_AF-A0A522BBU8-F1
#
_entry.id   AF-A0A522BBU8-F1
#
_cell.length_a   1.000
_cell.length_b   1.000
_cell.length_c   1.000
_cell.angle_alpha   90.00
_cell.angle_beta   90.00
_cell.angle_gamma   90.00
#
_symmetry.space_group_name_H-M   'P 1'
#
loop_
_entity.id
_entity.type
_entity.pdbx_description
1 polymer ?
#
loop_
_entity_poly.entity_id
_entity_poly.type
_entity_poly.pdbx_seq_one_letter_code
_entity_poly.pdbx_strand_id
1 'polypeptide(L)'
;MRRIPRGFTIVELLVVVAVIGILATITLIGFNRYQADSRDSQRSSEATVIAEALEKYYDKNGEYPSCNTMKDIGTNVAATLGNIDPKVLLTPQAASDQTNSIDFCSDITTSTPTDSFAYVGDGSSTCSTGTGSTSSCLQFKLEYKQESTGTIQSITSRRTANILTSGNIADLAATPYSFSQINLAWTAISGAASYNVQYSLNSNMSSPTPFTPAPTTNAAQVTGLSLGTTYYLQVQPVSSAGVAGNWSNTATTTTYTLGTPDGTAVADPAAPSSQIKLTWAPITNATSYTVIYNSTGAVDGSGVLSSPTTVNNATSPYYLTGLPAGTTRYFQIKANAAGYSSGYSSTDSAITQVPTPTCTASTLNSNRQITVSWNTVSVATSYTLQYSTNSGFSGASTVSGISTTSQAVTGLNNGTTYYFQVEALVGSTTSTYGACPSASTGVDGPTGYGWSSDGYGVRNTASGIWINYPGAGNYYSEGMTIYGSCAPGATVVTRLYQYYAFSNNTGATQASLMDWTWNNQDRFTPDGINGYKVWWQGWVACQSGSNRQGDVYLGNAGPYT
;
A
#
# COMPACT_ATOMS: atom_id res chain seq x y z
N MET A 1 -136.87 9.18 -45.08
CA MET A 1 -136.05 9.89 -44.06
C MET A 1 -134.58 9.70 -44.39
N ARG A 2 -133.90 10.76 -44.88
CA ARG A 2 -132.49 10.71 -45.26
C ARG A 2 -131.68 11.38 -44.14
N ARG A 3 -130.93 10.59 -43.35
CA ARG A 3 -130.05 11.11 -42.29
C ARG A 3 -128.86 11.83 -42.95
N ILE A 4 -128.73 13.12 -42.70
CA ILE A 4 -127.58 13.93 -43.13
C ILE A 4 -126.40 13.58 -42.19
N PRO A 5 -125.21 13.24 -42.70
CA PRO A 5 -124.03 13.04 -41.86
C PRO A 5 -123.68 14.36 -41.18
N ARG A 6 -123.57 14.38 -39.85
CA ARG A 6 -123.09 15.55 -39.11
C ARG A 6 -121.59 15.71 -39.38
N GLY A 7 -121.20 16.84 -39.97
CA GLY A 7 -119.80 17.22 -40.12
C GLY A 7 -119.19 17.67 -38.79
N PHE A 8 -117.87 17.52 -38.65
CA PHE A 8 -117.11 17.95 -37.47
C PHE A 8 -117.18 19.46 -37.26
N THR A 9 -117.26 19.90 -36.01
CA THR A 9 -117.21 21.31 -35.63
C THR A 9 -115.78 21.85 -35.69
N ILE A 10 -115.62 23.15 -35.91
CA ILE A 10 -114.31 23.82 -35.93
C ILE A 10 -113.55 23.62 -34.61
N VAL A 11 -114.27 23.55 -33.48
CA VAL A 11 -113.68 23.33 -32.15
C VAL A 11 -113.10 21.91 -32.02
N GLU A 12 -113.78 20.89 -32.52
CA GLU A 12 -113.25 19.51 -32.53
C GLU A 12 -111.98 19.39 -33.36
N LEU A 13 -111.92 20.04 -34.53
CA LEU A 13 -110.74 20.02 -35.37
C LEU A 13 -109.54 20.74 -34.70
N LEU A 14 -109.79 21.84 -33.99
CA LEU A 14 -108.75 22.58 -33.26
C LEU A 14 -108.19 21.74 -32.10
N VAL A 15 -109.06 21.09 -31.32
CA VAL A 15 -108.64 20.21 -30.22
C VAL A 15 -107.82 19.02 -30.74
N VAL A 16 -108.22 18.42 -31.86
CA VAL A 16 -107.48 17.29 -32.46
C VAL A 16 -106.07 17.70 -32.89
N VAL A 17 -105.91 18.84 -33.57
CA VAL A 17 -104.58 19.31 -33.98
C VAL A 17 -103.72 19.70 -32.77
N ALA A 18 -104.32 20.28 -31.72
CA ALA A 18 -103.61 20.59 -30.48
C ALA A 18 -103.10 19.33 -29.77
N VAL A 19 -103.94 18.28 -29.66
CA VAL A 19 -103.54 17.00 -29.05
C VAL A 19 -102.45 16.30 -29.89
N ILE A 20 -102.58 16.29 -31.22
CA ILE A 20 -101.54 15.73 -32.10
C ILE A 20 -100.22 16.51 -31.96
N GLY A 21 -100.26 17.83 -31.82
CA GLY A 21 -99.06 18.66 -31.57
C GLY A 21 -98.36 18.33 -30.24
N ILE A 22 -99.12 18.12 -29.17
CA ILE A 22 -98.56 17.71 -27.86
C ILE A 22 -98.00 16.29 -27.94
N LEU A 23 -98.73 15.35 -28.55
CA LEU A 23 -98.26 13.96 -28.70
C LEU A 23 -97.02 13.88 -29.60
N ALA A 24 -96.95 14.66 -30.69
CA ALA A 24 -95.80 14.70 -31.59
C ALA A 24 -94.53 15.21 -30.91
N THR A 25 -94.63 16.19 -30.01
CA THR A 25 -93.46 16.73 -29.28
C THR A 25 -92.96 15.76 -28.20
N ILE A 26 -93.86 15.10 -27.46
CA ILE A 26 -93.49 14.08 -26.46
C ILE A 26 -92.86 12.84 -27.13
N THR A 27 -93.45 12.38 -28.23
CA THR A 27 -92.96 11.20 -28.97
C THR A 27 -91.58 11.44 -29.58
N LEU A 28 -91.26 12.65 -30.04
CA LEU A 28 -89.95 12.97 -30.60
C LEU A 28 -88.82 12.89 -29.56
N ILE A 29 -89.05 13.41 -28.34
CA ILE A 29 -88.06 13.34 -27.25
C ILE A 29 -87.85 11.89 -26.81
N GLY A 30 -88.93 11.11 -26.69
CA GLY A 30 -88.85 9.68 -26.40
C GLY A 30 -88.11 8.89 -27.48
N PHE A 31 -88.42 9.13 -28.75
CA PHE A 31 -87.85 8.41 -29.89
C PHE A 31 -86.32 8.59 -30.01
N ASN A 32 -85.81 9.81 -29.76
CA ASN A 32 -84.36 10.05 -29.76
C ASN A 32 -83.65 9.29 -28.63
N ARG A 33 -84.28 9.20 -27.44
CA ARG A 33 -83.75 8.41 -26.32
C ARG A 33 -83.77 6.91 -26.60
N TYR A 34 -84.87 6.38 -27.15
CA TYR A 34 -84.95 4.97 -27.53
C TYR A 34 -83.90 4.57 -28.58
N GLN A 35 -83.64 5.45 -29.54
CA GLN A 35 -82.57 5.23 -30.52
C GLN A 35 -81.19 5.27 -29.88
N ALA A 36 -80.94 6.19 -28.94
CA ALA A 36 -79.69 6.24 -28.19
C ALA A 36 -79.49 4.98 -27.32
N ASP A 37 -80.54 4.50 -26.65
CA ASP A 37 -80.51 3.27 -25.84
C ASP A 37 -80.24 2.03 -26.71
N SER A 38 -80.81 1.98 -27.92
CA SER A 38 -80.54 0.90 -28.89
C SER A 38 -79.09 0.92 -29.37
N ARG A 39 -78.53 2.10 -29.65
CA ARG A 39 -77.12 2.25 -30.03
C ARG A 39 -76.18 1.95 -28.87
N ASP A 40 -76.53 2.34 -27.65
CA ASP A 40 -75.75 1.99 -26.46
C ASP A 40 -75.72 0.48 -26.21
N SER A 41 -76.83 -0.22 -26.47
CA SER A 41 -76.89 -1.68 -26.43
C SER A 41 -75.98 -2.31 -27.49
N GLN A 42 -75.96 -1.72 -28.70
CA GLN A 42 -75.05 -2.14 -29.77
C GLN A 42 -73.58 -1.91 -29.40
N ARG A 43 -73.21 -0.70 -28.93
CA ARG A 43 -71.84 -0.38 -28.46
C ARG A 43 -71.36 -1.35 -27.38
N SER A 44 -72.23 -1.64 -26.40
CA SER A 44 -71.91 -2.56 -25.31
C SER A 44 -71.66 -3.98 -25.82
N SER A 45 -72.49 -4.45 -26.76
CA SER A 45 -72.30 -5.74 -27.42
C SER A 45 -71.00 -5.79 -28.22
N GLU A 46 -70.71 -4.76 -29.02
CA GLU A 46 -69.49 -4.65 -29.83
C GLU A 46 -68.24 -4.59 -28.96
N ALA A 47 -68.22 -3.73 -27.94
CA ALA A 47 -67.13 -3.63 -26.96
C ALA A 47 -66.88 -4.96 -26.25
N THR A 48 -67.93 -5.71 -25.92
CA THR A 48 -67.80 -7.05 -25.32
C THR A 48 -67.12 -8.02 -26.27
N VAL A 49 -67.51 -8.04 -27.55
CA VAL A 49 -66.87 -8.91 -28.56
C VAL A 49 -65.40 -8.54 -28.75
N ILE A 50 -65.05 -7.24 -28.78
CA ILE A 50 -63.65 -6.79 -28.85
C ILE A 50 -62.87 -7.27 -27.62
N ALA A 51 -63.41 -7.08 -26.42
CA ALA A 51 -62.76 -7.50 -25.18
C ALA A 51 -62.57 -9.02 -25.12
N GLU A 52 -63.56 -9.81 -25.54
CA GLU A 52 -63.43 -11.27 -25.63
C GLU A 52 -62.37 -11.71 -26.65
N ALA A 53 -62.27 -10.99 -27.78
CA ALA A 53 -61.25 -11.26 -28.79
C ALA A 53 -59.84 -10.91 -28.29
N LEU A 54 -59.69 -9.84 -27.51
CA LEU A 54 -58.44 -9.49 -26.81
C LEU A 54 -58.03 -10.57 -25.79
N GLU A 55 -58.99 -11.14 -25.06
CA GLU A 55 -58.73 -12.25 -24.14
C GLU A 55 -58.31 -13.53 -24.88
N LYS A 56 -58.91 -13.79 -26.04
CA LYS A 56 -58.49 -14.88 -26.91
C LYS A 56 -57.10 -14.63 -27.53
N TYR A 57 -56.78 -13.39 -27.85
CA TYR A 57 -55.43 -12.99 -28.27
C TYR A 57 -54.41 -13.28 -27.17
N TYR A 58 -54.74 -12.94 -25.92
CA TYR A 58 -53.91 -13.27 -24.76
C TYR A 58 -53.67 -14.77 -24.62
N ASP A 59 -54.70 -15.61 -24.78
CA ASP A 59 -54.56 -17.07 -24.68
C ASP A 59 -53.54 -17.64 -25.70
N LYS A 60 -53.36 -16.97 -26.84
CA LYS A 60 -52.41 -17.35 -27.87
C LYS A 60 -51.01 -16.75 -27.66
N ASN A 61 -50.92 -15.51 -27.21
CA ASN A 61 -49.68 -14.72 -27.24
C ASN A 61 -49.09 -14.42 -25.85
N GLY A 62 -49.83 -14.65 -24.76
CA GLY A 62 -49.42 -14.36 -23.39
C GLY A 62 -49.46 -12.88 -22.99
N GLU A 63 -49.68 -11.98 -23.95
CA GLU A 63 -49.76 -10.52 -23.79
C GLU A 63 -50.89 -9.96 -24.67
N TYR A 64 -51.25 -8.69 -24.49
CA TYR A 64 -52.21 -8.00 -25.34
C TYR A 64 -51.52 -7.20 -26.44
N PRO A 65 -52.20 -6.89 -27.56
CA PRO A 65 -51.62 -6.07 -28.63
C PRO A 65 -51.29 -4.65 -28.14
N SER A 66 -50.27 -4.02 -28.74
CA SER A 66 -50.01 -2.60 -28.49
C SER A 66 -51.18 -1.71 -28.93
N CYS A 67 -51.29 -0.52 -28.35
CA CYS A 67 -52.35 0.41 -28.74
C CYS A 67 -52.25 0.82 -30.21
N ASN A 68 -51.04 1.05 -30.75
CA ASN A 68 -50.89 1.35 -32.17
C ASN A 68 -51.38 0.21 -33.06
N THR A 69 -51.19 -1.05 -32.63
CA THR A 69 -51.74 -2.21 -33.34
C THR A 69 -53.26 -2.16 -33.34
N MET A 70 -53.88 -1.79 -32.21
CA MET A 70 -55.34 -1.67 -32.07
C MET A 70 -55.93 -0.45 -32.80
N LYS A 71 -55.12 0.56 -33.10
CA LYS A 71 -55.49 1.77 -33.87
C LYS A 71 -55.27 1.64 -35.38
N ASP A 72 -54.76 0.51 -35.86
CA ASP A 72 -54.55 0.28 -37.28
C ASP A 72 -55.90 0.17 -38.03
N ILE A 73 -55.86 0.05 -39.36
CA ILE A 73 -57.04 -0.16 -40.19
C ILE A 73 -57.81 -1.40 -39.74
N GLY A 74 -59.15 -1.35 -39.82
CA GLY A 74 -60.02 -2.36 -39.23
C GLY A 74 -59.74 -3.79 -39.70
N THR A 75 -59.30 -3.98 -40.94
CA THR A 75 -58.92 -5.30 -41.48
C THR A 75 -57.71 -5.90 -40.77
N ASN A 76 -56.72 -5.08 -40.40
CA ASN A 76 -55.50 -5.54 -39.72
C ASN A 76 -55.79 -5.86 -38.26
N VAL A 77 -56.58 -5.01 -37.60
CA VAL A 77 -57.03 -5.23 -36.22
C VAL A 77 -57.89 -6.49 -36.14
N ALA A 78 -58.85 -6.65 -37.06
CA ALA A 78 -59.69 -7.85 -37.15
C ALA A 78 -58.86 -9.13 -37.32
N ALA A 79 -57.85 -9.10 -38.21
CA ALA A 79 -56.94 -10.22 -38.39
C ALA A 79 -56.10 -10.51 -37.13
N THR A 80 -55.58 -9.47 -36.47
CA THR A 80 -54.82 -9.56 -35.22
C THR A 80 -55.64 -10.25 -34.13
N LEU A 81 -56.91 -9.87 -34.00
CA LEU A 81 -57.86 -10.40 -33.01
C LEU A 81 -58.48 -11.75 -33.40
N GLY A 82 -57.90 -12.46 -34.39
CA GLY A 82 -58.33 -13.81 -34.77
C GLY A 82 -59.47 -13.84 -35.78
N ASN A 83 -59.49 -12.88 -36.72
CA ASN A 83 -60.47 -12.72 -37.79
C ASN A 83 -61.91 -12.48 -37.29
N ILE A 84 -62.07 -11.55 -36.35
CA ILE A 84 -63.41 -11.04 -35.97
C ILE A 84 -64.05 -10.27 -37.14
N ASP A 85 -65.37 -10.09 -37.14
CA ASP A 85 -66.04 -9.25 -38.15
C ASP A 85 -65.57 -7.80 -37.99
N PRO A 86 -64.95 -7.16 -39.01
CA PRO A 86 -64.48 -5.78 -38.92
C PRO A 86 -65.58 -4.77 -38.54
N LYS A 87 -66.86 -5.09 -38.78
CA LYS A 87 -67.98 -4.22 -38.37
C LYS A 87 -68.07 -4.01 -36.86
N VAL A 88 -67.59 -4.97 -36.08
CA VAL A 88 -67.57 -4.88 -34.61
C VAL A 88 -66.63 -3.77 -34.12
N LEU A 89 -65.63 -3.39 -34.93
CA LEU A 89 -64.69 -2.32 -34.61
C LEU A 89 -65.28 -0.92 -34.85
N LEU A 90 -66.46 -0.81 -35.45
CA LEU A 90 -67.12 0.45 -35.77
C LEU A 90 -68.17 0.77 -34.72
N THR A 91 -68.18 1.99 -34.23
CA THR A 91 -69.30 2.47 -33.39
C THR A 91 -70.57 2.68 -34.23
N PRO A 92 -71.77 2.68 -33.62
CA PRO A 92 -73.02 2.82 -34.36
C PRO A 92 -73.18 4.13 -35.15
N GLN A 93 -72.43 5.16 -34.80
CA GLN A 93 -72.39 6.44 -35.52
C GLN A 93 -71.04 6.71 -36.19
N ALA A 94 -70.25 5.66 -36.47
CA ALA A 94 -69.00 5.77 -37.21
C ALA A 94 -69.21 6.44 -38.59
N ALA A 95 -68.22 7.21 -39.03
CA ALA A 95 -68.27 7.84 -40.34
C ALA A 95 -68.22 6.78 -41.46
N SER A 96 -68.83 7.06 -42.61
CA SER A 96 -68.95 6.08 -43.71
C SER A 96 -67.62 5.60 -44.31
N ASP A 97 -66.54 6.36 -44.13
CA ASP A 97 -65.16 6.04 -44.55
C ASP A 97 -64.31 5.46 -43.41
N GLN A 98 -64.83 5.44 -42.18
CA GLN A 98 -64.15 4.88 -41.02
C GLN A 98 -64.13 3.35 -41.10
N THR A 99 -62.96 2.76 -40.86
CA THR A 99 -62.78 1.29 -40.87
C THR A 99 -62.55 0.71 -39.47
N ASN A 100 -62.21 1.56 -38.50
CA ASN A 100 -61.98 1.21 -37.09
C ASN A 100 -62.30 2.46 -36.25
N SER A 101 -63.04 2.28 -35.15
CA SER A 101 -63.41 3.34 -34.20
C SER A 101 -62.63 3.30 -32.90
N ILE A 102 -61.57 2.50 -32.80
CA ILE A 102 -60.58 2.58 -31.73
C ILE A 102 -59.63 3.75 -32.03
N ASP A 103 -59.99 4.95 -31.55
CA ASP A 103 -59.29 6.19 -31.90
C ASP A 103 -58.28 6.64 -30.83
N PHE A 104 -58.46 6.19 -29.58
CA PHE A 104 -57.71 6.67 -28.42
C PHE A 104 -56.85 5.59 -27.77
N CYS A 105 -55.62 5.96 -27.38
CA CYS A 105 -54.69 5.15 -26.55
C CYS A 105 -54.68 5.57 -25.08
N SER A 106 -55.59 6.47 -24.71
CA SER A 106 -55.68 7.11 -23.41
C SER A 106 -57.14 7.15 -22.99
N ASP A 107 -57.38 7.35 -21.70
CA ASP A 107 -58.74 7.46 -21.17
C ASP A 107 -59.57 8.51 -21.93
N ILE A 108 -60.82 8.17 -22.22
CA ILE A 108 -61.79 9.14 -22.75
C ILE A 108 -62.47 9.90 -21.62
N THR A 109 -62.97 11.09 -21.91
CA THR A 109 -63.69 11.92 -20.95
C THR A 109 -65.14 12.10 -21.39
N THR A 110 -65.99 12.59 -20.49
CA THR A 110 -67.39 12.92 -20.81
C THR A 110 -67.51 14.02 -21.87
N SER A 111 -66.43 14.79 -22.12
CA SER A 111 -66.34 15.83 -23.13
C SER A 111 -65.81 15.36 -24.49
N THR A 112 -65.42 14.08 -24.66
CA THR A 112 -64.99 13.54 -25.95
C THR A 112 -66.13 13.64 -26.98
N PRO A 113 -65.97 14.38 -28.10
CA PRO A 113 -67.08 14.68 -29.00
C PRO A 113 -67.38 13.59 -30.03
N THR A 114 -66.44 12.67 -30.29
CA THR A 114 -66.58 11.59 -31.27
C THR A 114 -67.17 10.32 -30.64
N ASP A 115 -67.98 9.59 -31.40
CA ASP A 115 -68.46 8.24 -31.02
C ASP A 115 -67.34 7.23 -31.32
N SER A 116 -66.50 6.96 -30.32
CA SER A 116 -65.27 6.17 -30.46
C SER A 116 -65.07 5.22 -29.28
N PHE A 117 -64.29 4.17 -29.51
CA PHE A 117 -63.68 3.34 -28.48
C PHE A 117 -62.30 3.89 -28.09
N ALA A 118 -61.91 3.69 -26.84
CA ALA A 118 -60.56 3.94 -26.35
C ALA A 118 -59.93 2.64 -25.86
N TYR A 119 -58.78 2.29 -26.42
CA TYR A 119 -57.98 1.15 -25.98
C TYR A 119 -56.84 1.68 -25.12
N VAL A 120 -57.06 1.68 -23.81
CA VAL A 120 -56.10 2.18 -22.84
C VAL A 120 -55.21 1.04 -22.40
N GLY A 121 -53.93 1.23 -22.64
CA GLY A 121 -52.88 0.28 -22.32
C GLY A 121 -52.49 0.19 -20.85
N ASP A 122 -51.41 -0.53 -20.58
CA ASP A 122 -50.79 -0.57 -19.26
C ASP A 122 -50.02 0.72 -18.91
N GLY A 123 -49.84 1.64 -19.85
CA GLY A 123 -49.09 2.90 -19.68
C GLY A 123 -47.60 2.79 -20.02
N SER A 124 -47.11 1.61 -20.42
CA SER A 124 -45.75 1.44 -20.91
C SER A 124 -45.57 2.09 -22.28
N SER A 125 -44.35 2.49 -22.61
CA SER A 125 -44.02 3.04 -23.95
C SER A 125 -44.20 1.98 -25.04
N THR A 126 -43.92 0.72 -24.74
CA THR A 126 -44.10 -0.41 -25.67
C THR A 126 -45.57 -0.66 -26.00
N CYS A 127 -46.45 -0.45 -25.03
CA CYS A 127 -47.88 -0.50 -25.24
C CYS A 127 -48.43 0.75 -25.95
N SER A 128 -47.93 1.94 -25.61
CA SER A 128 -48.51 3.21 -26.06
C SER A 128 -47.99 3.70 -27.42
N THR A 129 -46.72 3.45 -27.74
CA THR A 129 -46.05 3.96 -28.95
C THR A 129 -45.36 2.90 -29.78
N GLY A 130 -45.33 1.64 -29.33
CA GLY A 130 -44.70 0.55 -30.06
C GLY A 130 -45.43 0.18 -31.36
N THR A 131 -44.67 -0.03 -32.44
CA THR A 131 -45.19 -0.48 -33.75
C THR A 131 -44.64 -1.87 -34.09
N GLY A 132 -45.46 -2.71 -34.74
CA GLY A 132 -45.07 -4.08 -35.12
C GLY A 132 -45.21 -5.14 -34.02
N SER A 133 -44.84 -6.38 -34.34
CA SER A 133 -45.11 -7.59 -33.52
C SER A 133 -44.31 -7.70 -32.22
N THR A 134 -43.38 -6.79 -31.95
CA THR A 134 -42.57 -6.74 -30.71
C THR A 134 -43.15 -5.77 -29.66
N SER A 135 -44.30 -5.17 -29.96
CA SER A 135 -44.95 -4.16 -29.14
C SER A 135 -46.23 -4.73 -28.55
N SER A 136 -46.38 -4.67 -27.23
CA SER A 136 -47.47 -5.32 -26.51
C SER A 136 -47.86 -4.53 -25.26
N CYS A 137 -49.02 -4.89 -24.72
CA CYS A 137 -49.56 -4.35 -23.48
C CYS A 137 -49.74 -5.49 -22.47
N LEU A 138 -49.40 -5.25 -21.21
CA LEU A 138 -49.59 -6.27 -20.16
C LEU A 138 -51.02 -6.32 -19.62
N GLN A 139 -51.79 -5.26 -19.82
CA GLN A 139 -53.21 -5.16 -19.52
C GLN A 139 -53.85 -4.18 -20.49
N PHE A 140 -55.19 -4.21 -20.58
CA PHE A 140 -55.94 -3.23 -21.32
C PHE A 140 -57.19 -2.79 -20.56
N LYS A 141 -57.67 -1.61 -20.89
CA LYS A 141 -58.99 -1.11 -20.52
C LYS A 141 -59.64 -0.54 -21.79
N LEU A 142 -60.75 -1.13 -22.19
CA LEU A 142 -61.54 -0.68 -23.34
C LEU A 142 -62.67 0.21 -22.83
N GLU A 143 -62.68 1.48 -23.25
CA GLU A 143 -63.68 2.45 -22.82
C GLU A 143 -64.54 2.95 -23.98
N TYR A 144 -65.80 3.26 -23.69
CA TYR A 144 -66.70 3.97 -24.59
C TYR A 144 -67.69 4.84 -23.81
N LYS A 145 -68.19 5.89 -24.44
CA LYS A 145 -69.18 6.80 -23.86
C LYS A 145 -70.58 6.41 -24.29
N GLN A 146 -71.50 6.25 -23.34
CA GLN A 146 -72.91 6.06 -23.64
C GLN A 146 -73.54 7.37 -24.16
N GLU A 147 -74.36 7.26 -25.19
CA GLU A 147 -75.06 8.39 -25.80
C GLU A 147 -76.27 8.81 -24.97
N SER A 148 -76.98 7.85 -24.36
CA SER A 148 -78.18 8.12 -23.56
C SER A 148 -77.88 8.84 -22.23
N THR A 149 -76.75 8.52 -21.60
CA THR A 149 -76.39 8.99 -20.24
C THR A 149 -75.15 9.88 -20.20
N GLY A 150 -74.30 9.84 -21.23
CA GLY A 150 -73.00 10.51 -21.23
C GLY A 150 -71.95 9.87 -20.31
N THR A 151 -72.27 8.73 -19.68
CA THR A 151 -71.35 8.02 -18.78
C THR A 151 -70.32 7.21 -19.56
N ILE A 152 -69.11 7.09 -18.99
CA ILE A 152 -68.06 6.24 -19.55
C ILE A 152 -68.24 4.83 -19.00
N GLN A 153 -68.30 3.87 -19.90
CA GLN A 153 -68.26 2.46 -19.58
C GLN A 153 -66.86 1.92 -19.86
N SER A 154 -66.40 1.00 -19.03
CA SER A 154 -65.03 0.47 -19.07
C SER A 154 -65.06 -1.04 -18.92
N ILE A 155 -64.38 -1.74 -19.82
CA ILE A 155 -64.12 -3.18 -19.75
C ILE A 155 -62.61 -3.36 -19.56
N THR A 156 -62.20 -3.83 -18.38
CA THR A 156 -60.79 -4.12 -18.09
C THR A 156 -60.45 -5.56 -18.45
N SER A 157 -59.21 -5.80 -18.84
CA SER A 157 -58.66 -7.14 -19.01
C SER A 157 -58.90 -8.02 -17.78
N ARG A 158 -59.35 -9.26 -17.99
CA ARG A 158 -59.54 -10.28 -16.95
C ARG A 158 -58.22 -10.88 -16.48
N ARG A 159 -57.21 -10.82 -17.34
CA ARG A 159 -55.85 -11.30 -17.06
C ARG A 159 -54.86 -10.17 -17.17
N THR A 160 -53.83 -10.23 -16.34
CA THR A 160 -52.65 -9.37 -16.45
C THR A 160 -51.49 -10.23 -16.92
N ALA A 161 -50.87 -9.85 -18.03
CA ALA A 161 -49.69 -10.52 -18.53
C ALA A 161 -48.56 -10.42 -17.52
N ASN A 162 -47.82 -11.50 -17.39
CA ASN A 162 -46.62 -11.50 -16.58
C ASN A 162 -45.52 -10.80 -17.37
N ILE A 163 -44.90 -9.75 -16.83
CA ILE A 163 -43.79 -9.04 -17.50
C ILE A 163 -42.63 -9.98 -17.93
N LEU A 164 -42.55 -11.19 -17.37
CA LEU A 164 -41.65 -12.25 -17.82
C LEU A 164 -41.84 -12.71 -19.27
N THR A 165 -43.02 -12.53 -19.87
CA THR A 165 -43.23 -12.82 -21.29
C THR A 165 -42.40 -11.88 -22.18
N SER A 166 -42.04 -10.69 -21.69
CA SER A 166 -41.09 -9.76 -22.31
C SER A 166 -39.61 -10.14 -22.13
N GLY A 167 -39.31 -11.22 -21.39
CA GLY A 167 -37.95 -11.68 -21.10
C GLY A 167 -37.52 -11.50 -19.64
N ASN A 168 -36.29 -11.94 -19.33
CA ASN A 168 -35.68 -11.83 -18.01
C ASN A 168 -34.34 -11.09 -18.08
N ILE A 169 -33.99 -10.37 -17.01
CA ILE A 169 -32.69 -9.72 -16.87
C ILE A 169 -31.66 -10.79 -16.47
N ALA A 170 -30.74 -11.14 -17.37
CA ALA A 170 -29.72 -12.16 -17.12
C ALA A 170 -28.29 -11.59 -17.08
N ASP A 171 -28.15 -10.29 -17.35
CA ASP A 171 -26.89 -9.60 -17.62
C ASP A 171 -26.64 -8.45 -16.64
N LEU A 172 -27.25 -8.48 -15.44
CA LEU A 172 -26.98 -7.46 -14.43
C LEU A 172 -25.47 -7.43 -14.13
N ALA A 173 -24.86 -6.29 -14.39
CA ALA A 173 -23.48 -5.99 -14.08
C ALA A 173 -23.40 -4.97 -12.95
N ALA A 174 -22.50 -5.20 -12.00
CA ALA A 174 -22.18 -4.28 -10.92
C ALA A 174 -20.71 -3.88 -10.98
N THR A 175 -20.43 -2.58 -11.00
CA THR A 175 -19.06 -2.05 -10.98
C THR A 175 -18.89 -1.07 -9.83
N PRO A 176 -17.77 -1.11 -9.09
CA PRO A 176 -17.55 -0.17 -8.00
C PRO A 176 -17.27 1.22 -8.58
N TYR A 177 -17.92 2.24 -8.01
CA TYR A 177 -17.76 3.62 -8.46
C TYR A 177 -16.97 4.46 -7.45
N SER A 178 -17.23 4.26 -6.16
CA SER A 178 -16.56 4.96 -5.07
C SER A 178 -16.50 4.09 -3.80
N PHE A 179 -16.06 4.67 -2.68
CA PHE A 179 -16.06 4.03 -1.37
C PHE A 179 -17.46 3.75 -0.82
N SER A 180 -18.50 4.38 -1.35
CA SER A 180 -19.89 4.21 -0.88
C SER A 180 -20.90 4.05 -2.00
N GLN A 181 -20.44 3.81 -3.23
CA GLN A 181 -21.31 3.75 -4.39
C GLN A 181 -20.92 2.62 -5.36
N ILE A 182 -21.94 1.99 -5.93
CA ILE A 182 -21.84 0.95 -6.95
C ILE A 182 -22.72 1.36 -8.13
N ASN A 183 -22.16 1.29 -9.34
CA ASN A 183 -22.92 1.45 -10.57
C ASN A 183 -23.47 0.10 -11.03
N LEU A 184 -24.72 0.10 -11.45
CA LEU A 184 -25.44 -1.03 -12.00
C LEU A 184 -25.86 -0.73 -13.43
N ALA A 185 -25.77 -1.74 -14.29
CA ALA A 185 -26.27 -1.69 -15.66
C ALA A 185 -26.83 -3.06 -16.07
N TRP A 186 -27.89 -3.06 -16.88
CA TRP A 186 -28.54 -4.26 -17.38
C TRP A 186 -29.25 -3.99 -18.72
N THR A 187 -29.69 -5.04 -19.40
CA THR A 187 -30.55 -4.90 -20.59
C THR A 187 -31.97 -4.51 -20.18
N ALA A 188 -32.51 -3.45 -20.79
CA ALA A 188 -33.87 -2.98 -20.53
C ALA A 188 -34.92 -4.04 -20.93
N ILE A 189 -35.95 -4.22 -20.10
CA ILE A 189 -37.07 -5.13 -20.38
C ILE A 189 -38.21 -4.34 -21.03
N SER A 190 -38.71 -4.84 -22.15
CA SER A 190 -39.89 -4.29 -22.83
C SER A 190 -41.10 -4.28 -21.88
N GLY A 191 -41.81 -3.16 -21.78
CA GLY A 191 -42.95 -3.01 -20.85
C GLY A 191 -42.58 -2.65 -19.40
N ALA A 192 -41.31 -2.60 -19.03
CA ALA A 192 -40.88 -2.14 -17.71
C ALA A 192 -40.97 -0.61 -17.59
N ALA A 193 -41.71 -0.11 -16.59
CA ALA A 193 -41.79 1.30 -16.26
C ALA A 193 -40.77 1.70 -15.17
N SER A 194 -40.39 0.76 -14.31
CA SER A 194 -39.35 0.93 -13.31
C SER A 194 -38.66 -0.41 -13.01
N TYR A 195 -37.64 -0.38 -12.17
CA TYR A 195 -36.94 -1.57 -11.73
C TYR A 195 -36.77 -1.53 -10.21
N ASN A 196 -37.16 -2.59 -9.53
CA ASN A 196 -36.81 -2.75 -8.12
C ASN A 196 -35.37 -3.25 -8.04
N VAL A 197 -34.55 -2.55 -7.28
CA VAL A 197 -33.16 -2.94 -7.02
C VAL A 197 -33.05 -3.29 -5.54
N GLN A 198 -32.31 -4.36 -5.24
CA GLN A 198 -32.01 -4.74 -3.87
C GLN A 198 -30.56 -5.19 -3.74
N TYR A 199 -30.00 -5.04 -2.54
CA TYR A 199 -28.63 -5.46 -2.23
C TYR A 199 -28.54 -6.15 -0.88
N SER A 200 -27.58 -7.06 -0.72
CA SER A 200 -27.31 -7.76 0.52
C SER A 200 -25.80 -7.94 0.73
N LEU A 201 -25.40 -8.18 1.99
CA LEU A 201 -24.06 -8.60 2.35
C LEU A 201 -23.86 -10.13 2.19
N ASN A 202 -24.95 -10.86 1.97
CA ASN A 202 -24.93 -12.32 1.86
C ASN A 202 -25.16 -12.75 0.42
N SER A 203 -24.38 -13.71 -0.06
CA SER A 203 -24.44 -14.22 -1.44
C SER A 203 -25.77 -14.90 -1.80
N ASN A 204 -26.46 -15.44 -0.79
CA ASN A 204 -27.78 -16.04 -0.93
C ASN A 204 -28.93 -15.01 -0.93
N MET A 205 -28.63 -13.71 -0.90
CA MET A 205 -29.60 -12.62 -0.83
C MET A 205 -30.58 -12.77 0.35
N SER A 206 -30.14 -13.32 1.48
CA SER A 206 -30.97 -13.35 2.69
C SER A 206 -31.16 -11.94 3.25
N SER A 207 -32.42 -11.58 3.52
CA SER A 207 -32.83 -10.27 4.06
C SER A 207 -32.21 -9.07 3.31
N PRO A 208 -32.49 -8.93 2.00
CA PRO A 208 -31.89 -7.87 1.19
C PRO A 208 -32.51 -6.51 1.52
N THR A 209 -31.70 -5.46 1.40
CA THR A 209 -32.13 -4.07 1.55
C THR A 209 -32.62 -3.53 0.20
N PRO A 210 -33.83 -2.99 0.10
CA PRO A 210 -34.31 -2.35 -1.12
C PRO A 210 -33.57 -1.02 -1.36
N PHE A 211 -33.20 -0.76 -2.60
CA PHE A 211 -32.69 0.54 -3.03
C PHE A 211 -33.84 1.43 -3.49
N THR A 212 -33.92 2.63 -2.94
CA THR A 212 -34.98 3.61 -3.24
C THR A 212 -34.38 4.99 -3.58
N PRO A 213 -34.99 5.74 -4.51
CA PRO A 213 -36.16 5.38 -5.32
C PRO A 213 -35.85 4.33 -6.40
N ALA A 214 -36.88 3.62 -6.85
CA ALA A 214 -36.75 2.64 -7.93
C ALA A 214 -36.33 3.33 -9.24
N PRO A 215 -35.23 2.91 -9.90
CA PRO A 215 -34.82 3.48 -11.19
C PRO A 215 -35.87 3.25 -12.28
N THR A 216 -36.02 4.23 -13.18
CA THR A 216 -36.91 4.17 -14.37
C THR A 216 -36.15 3.86 -15.66
N THR A 217 -34.83 3.68 -15.56
CA THR A 217 -33.94 3.35 -16.68
C THR A 217 -33.18 2.07 -16.37
N ASN A 218 -32.45 1.55 -17.34
CA ASN A 218 -31.70 0.30 -17.25
C ASN A 218 -30.31 0.44 -16.59
N ALA A 219 -30.13 1.50 -15.80
CA ALA A 219 -28.94 1.74 -15.01
C ALA A 219 -29.32 2.40 -13.69
N ALA A 220 -28.52 2.16 -12.66
CA ALA A 220 -28.69 2.77 -11.35
C ALA A 220 -27.35 2.95 -10.66
N GLN A 221 -27.28 3.92 -9.75
CA GLN A 221 -26.14 4.07 -8.85
C GLN A 221 -26.62 3.89 -7.42
N VAL A 222 -26.28 2.76 -6.83
CA VAL A 222 -26.58 2.48 -5.42
C VAL A 222 -25.61 3.28 -4.57
N THR A 223 -26.13 4.02 -3.59
CA THR A 223 -25.36 4.93 -2.73
C THR A 223 -25.52 4.59 -1.25
N GLY A 224 -24.72 5.22 -0.37
CA GLY A 224 -24.81 5.01 1.08
C GLY A 224 -24.22 3.67 1.55
N LEU A 225 -23.36 3.06 0.74
CA LEU A 225 -22.73 1.78 1.03
C LEU A 225 -21.50 1.94 1.94
N SER A 226 -21.12 0.86 2.62
CA SER A 226 -19.92 0.81 3.46
C SER A 226 -18.66 0.62 2.62
N LEU A 227 -17.54 1.21 3.07
CA LEU A 227 -16.24 1.13 2.39
C LEU A 227 -15.69 -0.30 2.39
N GLY A 228 -14.97 -0.67 1.32
CA GLY A 228 -14.33 -1.98 1.18
C GLY A 228 -15.24 -3.19 1.39
N THR A 229 -16.55 -3.02 1.20
CA THR A 229 -17.56 -4.01 1.56
C THR A 229 -18.10 -4.68 0.29
N THR A 230 -18.16 -6.00 0.29
CA THR A 230 -18.71 -6.79 -0.81
C THR A 230 -20.23 -6.81 -0.72
N TYR A 231 -20.88 -6.41 -1.81
CA TYR A 231 -22.33 -6.43 -1.95
C TYR A 231 -22.74 -7.41 -3.06
N TYR A 232 -23.89 -8.03 -2.84
CA TYR A 232 -24.61 -8.85 -3.80
C TYR A 232 -25.88 -8.09 -4.19
N LEU A 233 -26.11 -7.91 -5.49
CA LEU A 233 -27.16 -7.05 -6.01
C LEU A 233 -28.04 -7.82 -6.99
N GLN A 234 -29.34 -7.53 -6.96
CA GLN A 234 -30.32 -8.04 -7.91
C GLN A 234 -31.24 -6.90 -8.36
N VAL A 235 -31.75 -7.03 -9.58
CA VAL A 235 -32.74 -6.13 -10.15
C VAL A 235 -33.90 -6.95 -10.71
N GLN A 236 -35.12 -6.43 -10.64
CA GLN A 236 -36.27 -7.00 -11.35
C GLN A 236 -37.06 -5.88 -12.03
N PRO A 237 -37.60 -6.12 -13.24
CA PRO A 237 -38.44 -5.15 -13.92
C PRO A 237 -39.81 -5.04 -13.24
N VAL A 238 -40.40 -3.86 -13.29
CA VAL A 238 -41.74 -3.58 -12.78
C VAL A 238 -42.51 -2.81 -13.85
N SER A 239 -43.70 -3.28 -14.18
CA SER A 239 -44.57 -2.60 -15.14
C SER A 239 -45.17 -1.32 -14.53
N SER A 240 -45.73 -0.45 -15.37
CA SER A 240 -46.50 0.72 -14.93
C SER A 240 -47.75 0.35 -14.12
N ALA A 241 -48.23 -0.90 -14.25
CA ALA A 241 -49.29 -1.48 -13.43
C ALA A 241 -48.82 -1.92 -12.03
N GLY A 242 -47.51 -1.86 -11.75
CA GLY A 242 -46.90 -2.33 -10.50
C GLY A 242 -46.63 -3.84 -10.45
N VAL A 243 -46.73 -4.54 -11.58
CA VAL A 243 -46.46 -6.00 -11.64
C VAL A 243 -44.96 -6.22 -11.80
N ALA A 244 -44.37 -6.98 -10.87
CA ALA A 244 -42.94 -7.30 -10.88
C ALA A 244 -42.64 -8.61 -11.64
N GLY A 245 -41.50 -8.62 -12.32
CA GLY A 245 -40.92 -9.82 -12.93
C GLY A 245 -40.05 -10.62 -11.97
N ASN A 246 -39.23 -11.52 -12.52
CA ASN A 246 -38.24 -12.25 -11.75
C ASN A 246 -37.02 -11.38 -11.44
N TRP A 247 -36.36 -11.71 -10.34
CA TRP A 247 -35.03 -11.21 -10.04
C TRP A 247 -34.02 -11.69 -11.07
N SER A 248 -33.07 -10.80 -11.38
CA SER A 248 -31.94 -11.06 -12.26
C SER A 248 -30.98 -12.11 -11.69
N ASN A 249 -29.91 -12.39 -12.44
CA ASN A 249 -28.70 -12.95 -11.85
C ASN A 249 -28.22 -12.08 -10.66
N THR A 250 -27.57 -12.71 -9.68
CA THR A 250 -26.94 -11.99 -8.57
C THR A 250 -25.60 -11.43 -9.04
N ALA A 251 -25.50 -10.12 -9.20
CA ALA A 251 -24.24 -9.44 -9.46
C ALA A 251 -23.48 -9.24 -8.15
N THR A 252 -22.14 -9.24 -8.19
CA THR A 252 -21.32 -9.03 -7.00
C THR A 252 -20.17 -8.08 -7.30
N THR A 253 -19.90 -7.17 -6.37
CA THR A 253 -18.73 -6.30 -6.41
C THR A 253 -18.41 -5.78 -5.01
N THR A 254 -17.18 -5.32 -4.82
CA THR A 254 -16.71 -4.69 -3.58
C THR A 254 -16.53 -3.19 -3.82
N THR A 255 -17.09 -2.35 -2.95
CA THR A 255 -16.82 -0.89 -2.98
C THR A 255 -15.31 -0.64 -2.84
N TYR A 256 -14.85 0.57 -3.22
CA TYR A 256 -13.42 0.87 -3.11
C TYR A 256 -12.89 0.63 -1.69
N THR A 257 -11.70 0.05 -1.63
CA THR A 257 -10.93 -0.16 -0.40
C THR A 257 -9.88 0.93 -0.28
N LEU A 258 -9.49 1.22 0.97
CA LEU A 258 -8.37 2.11 1.27
C LEU A 258 -7.40 1.34 2.19
N GLY A 259 -6.26 0.94 1.64
CA GLY A 259 -5.24 0.19 2.36
C GLY A 259 -4.54 1.05 3.42
N THR A 260 -3.99 0.39 4.44
CA THR A 260 -3.07 1.02 5.40
C THR A 260 -1.66 1.07 4.80
N PRO A 261 -0.99 2.23 4.77
CA PRO A 261 0.40 2.32 4.34
C PRO A 261 1.32 1.45 5.21
N ASP A 262 2.40 0.94 4.60
CA ASP A 262 3.54 0.39 5.31
C ASP A 262 4.71 1.37 5.16
N GLY A 263 5.19 1.88 6.29
CA GLY A 263 6.18 2.96 6.36
C GLY A 263 7.50 2.44 6.92
N THR A 264 8.59 2.76 6.24
CA THR A 264 9.95 2.46 6.70
C THR A 264 10.72 3.74 6.99
N ALA A 265 11.16 3.91 8.23
CA ALA A 265 11.95 5.02 8.73
C ALA A 265 13.42 4.61 8.82
N VAL A 266 14.32 5.45 8.29
CA VAL A 266 15.76 5.27 8.40
C VAL A 266 16.47 6.61 8.60
N ALA A 267 17.66 6.62 9.18
CA ALA A 267 18.53 7.80 9.11
C ALA A 267 18.78 8.14 7.64
N ASP A 268 18.61 9.41 7.26
CA ASP A 268 18.76 9.82 5.86
C ASP A 268 20.24 9.75 5.45
N PRO A 269 20.62 8.96 4.42
CA PRO A 269 22.02 8.88 3.99
C PRO A 269 22.65 10.23 3.60
N ALA A 270 21.84 11.22 3.20
CA ALA A 270 22.34 12.55 2.85
C ALA A 270 22.64 13.44 4.08
N ALA A 271 22.01 13.17 5.22
CA ALA A 271 22.15 13.94 6.46
C ALA A 271 21.88 13.07 7.70
N PRO A 272 22.64 11.98 7.92
CA PRO A 272 22.26 10.91 8.84
C PRO A 272 22.25 11.33 10.31
N SER A 273 23.01 12.38 10.64
CA SER A 273 23.10 12.93 12.00
C SER A 273 22.01 13.93 12.36
N SER A 274 21.18 14.36 11.40
CA SER A 274 20.17 15.41 11.63
C SER A 274 18.83 15.18 10.95
N GLN A 275 18.69 14.08 10.21
CA GLN A 275 17.51 13.84 9.40
C GLN A 275 17.12 12.36 9.38
N ILE A 276 15.81 12.12 9.48
CA ILE A 276 15.19 10.81 9.28
C ILE A 276 14.35 10.86 8.00
N LYS A 277 14.53 9.86 7.15
CA LYS A 277 13.77 9.63 5.93
C LYS A 277 12.72 8.56 6.17
N LEU A 278 11.47 8.87 5.89
CA LEU A 278 10.32 7.96 5.96
C LEU A 278 9.81 7.68 4.55
N THR A 279 9.73 6.41 4.17
CA THR A 279 9.26 5.96 2.85
C THR A 279 8.09 5.01 2.96
N TRP A 280 7.11 5.14 2.07
CA TRP A 280 6.00 4.21 1.91
C TRP A 280 5.61 4.07 0.43
N ALA A 281 4.97 2.95 0.09
CA ALA A 281 4.42 2.71 -1.24
C ALA A 281 3.07 3.44 -1.43
N PRO A 282 2.72 3.83 -2.67
CA PRO A 282 1.42 4.43 -2.94
C PRO A 282 0.29 3.43 -2.73
N ILE A 283 -0.77 3.87 -2.04
CA ILE A 283 -2.00 3.12 -1.81
C ILE A 283 -3.03 3.48 -2.88
N THR A 284 -3.63 2.46 -3.51
CA THR A 284 -4.71 2.64 -4.49
C THR A 284 -5.87 3.45 -3.89
N ASN A 285 -6.43 4.38 -4.68
CA ASN A 285 -7.49 5.32 -4.28
C ASN A 285 -7.12 6.34 -3.20
N ALA A 286 -5.91 6.32 -2.63
CA ALA A 286 -5.46 7.35 -1.71
C ALA A 286 -5.14 8.65 -2.45
N THR A 287 -5.61 9.78 -1.93
CA THR A 287 -5.34 11.12 -2.48
C THR A 287 -4.29 11.88 -1.69
N SER A 288 -4.10 11.55 -0.41
CA SER A 288 -3.07 12.14 0.43
C SER A 288 -2.67 11.20 1.58
N TYR A 289 -1.58 11.54 2.27
CA TYR A 289 -1.12 10.81 3.45
C TYR A 289 -1.01 11.76 4.64
N THR A 290 -1.29 11.23 5.83
CA THR A 290 -0.98 11.90 7.10
C THR A 290 0.13 11.11 7.78
N VAL A 291 1.24 11.78 8.06
CA VAL A 291 2.33 11.24 8.87
C VAL A 291 2.20 11.82 10.28
N ILE A 292 2.29 10.98 11.29
CA ILE A 292 2.41 11.41 12.67
C ILE A 292 3.74 10.92 13.24
N TYR A 293 4.34 11.70 14.13
CA TYR A 293 5.57 11.32 14.80
C TYR A 293 5.69 11.81 16.24
N ASN A 294 6.46 11.09 17.05
CA ASN A 294 6.74 11.45 18.45
C ASN A 294 8.17 11.07 18.87
N SER A 295 8.65 11.64 19.98
CA SER A 295 9.88 11.26 20.69
C SER A 295 9.76 9.95 21.48
N THR A 296 8.53 9.50 21.80
CA THR A 296 8.28 8.22 22.46
C THR A 296 7.44 7.30 21.56
N GLY A 297 7.62 5.98 21.71
CA GLY A 297 6.81 4.97 21.02
C GLY A 297 5.50 4.65 21.72
N ALA A 298 5.09 5.48 22.70
CA ALA A 298 3.87 5.25 23.46
C ALA A 298 2.65 5.48 22.57
N VAL A 299 1.70 4.55 22.62
CA VAL A 299 0.45 4.61 21.88
C VAL A 299 -0.74 4.69 22.84
N ASP A 300 -1.84 5.27 22.39
CA ASP A 300 -3.10 5.28 23.11
C ASP A 300 -3.86 3.94 22.99
N GLY A 301 -5.06 3.85 23.57
CA GLY A 301 -5.88 2.64 23.52
C GLY A 301 -6.36 2.24 22.12
N SER A 302 -6.18 3.09 21.11
CA SER A 302 -6.46 2.81 19.69
C SER A 302 -5.22 2.41 18.89
N GLY A 303 -4.04 2.35 19.54
CA GLY A 303 -2.78 2.00 18.89
C GLY A 303 -2.13 3.17 18.13
N VAL A 304 -2.58 4.41 18.35
CA VAL A 304 -2.04 5.62 17.73
C VAL A 304 -1.04 6.28 18.66
N LEU A 305 0.09 6.80 18.15
CA LEU A 305 1.09 7.51 18.95
C LEU A 305 0.42 8.57 19.82
N SER A 306 0.70 8.55 21.13
CA SER A 306 0.09 9.48 22.09
C SER A 306 0.63 10.90 21.88
N SER A 307 -0.22 11.92 21.80
CA SER A 307 0.16 13.34 21.62
C SER A 307 1.20 13.59 20.50
N PRO A 308 1.00 13.08 19.27
CA PRO A 308 2.01 13.15 18.24
C PRO A 308 1.99 14.50 17.52
N THR A 309 3.10 14.85 16.88
CA THR A 309 3.08 15.91 15.87
C THR A 309 2.47 15.36 14.58
N THR A 310 1.57 16.11 13.96
CA THR A 310 0.82 15.68 12.77
C THR A 310 1.22 16.49 11.54
N VAL A 311 1.52 15.78 10.45
CA VAL A 311 1.86 16.34 9.15
C VAL A 311 0.82 15.86 8.13
N ASN A 312 0.01 16.79 7.65
CA ASN A 312 -1.01 16.51 6.65
C ASN A 312 -0.43 16.66 5.23
N ASN A 313 -0.99 15.90 4.29
CA ASN A 313 -0.58 15.92 2.88
C ASN A 313 0.90 15.61 2.67
N ALA A 314 1.44 14.69 3.47
CA ALA A 314 2.82 14.25 3.34
C ALA A 314 3.01 13.48 2.02
N THR A 315 4.20 13.61 1.44
CA THR A 315 4.63 12.89 0.24
C THR A 315 5.74 11.91 0.58
N SER A 316 5.83 10.80 -0.15
CA SER A 316 6.89 9.81 -0.01
C SER A 316 8.02 10.14 -0.99
N PRO A 317 9.30 10.21 -0.56
CA PRO A 317 9.76 10.16 0.82
C PRO A 317 9.45 11.43 1.62
N TYR A 318 9.10 11.27 2.90
CA TYR A 318 9.00 12.37 3.86
C TYR A 318 10.30 12.50 4.65
N TYR A 319 10.74 13.74 4.89
CA TYR A 319 11.98 14.04 5.60
C TYR A 319 11.68 14.82 6.88
N LEU A 320 12.04 14.24 8.03
CA LEU A 320 12.05 14.95 9.30
C LEU A 320 13.45 15.49 9.56
N THR A 321 13.61 16.81 9.46
CA THR A 321 14.91 17.51 9.54
C THR A 321 15.13 18.21 10.88
N GLY A 322 16.35 18.69 11.11
CA GLY A 322 16.68 19.51 12.29
C GLY A 322 16.71 18.73 13.61
N LEU A 323 16.90 17.41 13.54
CA LEU A 323 17.02 16.56 14.72
C LEU A 323 18.44 16.62 15.29
N PRO A 324 18.62 16.57 16.62
CA PRO A 324 19.93 16.28 17.21
C PRO A 324 20.41 14.87 16.85
N ALA A 325 21.72 14.63 16.83
CA ALA A 325 22.27 13.29 16.67
C ALA A 325 21.88 12.36 17.83
N GLY A 326 21.77 11.06 17.56
CA GLY A 326 21.40 10.06 18.57
C GLY A 326 19.94 10.14 19.04
N THR A 327 19.07 10.82 18.28
CA THR A 327 17.66 11.06 18.65
C THR A 327 16.74 10.07 17.94
N THR A 328 16.02 9.26 18.72
CA THR A 328 14.98 8.36 18.21
C THR A 328 13.67 9.12 17.95
N ARG A 329 13.02 8.77 16.84
CA ARG A 329 11.66 9.20 16.50
C ARG A 329 10.84 8.00 16.06
N TYR A 330 9.57 8.01 16.47
CA TYR A 330 8.58 7.00 16.16
C TYR A 330 7.58 7.59 15.17
N PHE A 331 7.18 6.83 14.17
CA PHE A 331 6.34 7.27 13.06
C PHE A 331 5.16 6.32 12.87
N GLN A 332 4.03 6.89 12.51
CA GLN A 332 2.92 6.16 11.90
C GLN A 332 2.36 6.96 10.72
N ILE A 333 1.77 6.25 9.76
CA ILE A 333 1.26 6.84 8.53
C ILE A 333 -0.14 6.31 8.26
N LYS A 334 -1.05 7.17 7.82
CA LYS A 334 -2.33 6.73 7.25
C LYS A 334 -2.56 7.32 5.87
N ALA A 335 -3.30 6.60 5.06
CA ALA A 335 -3.81 7.08 3.78
C ALA A 335 -5.14 7.78 3.99
N ASN A 336 -5.39 8.83 3.21
CA ASN A 336 -6.66 9.53 3.17
C ASN A 336 -7.17 9.59 1.73
N ALA A 337 -8.48 9.50 1.58
CA ALA A 337 -9.22 9.71 0.34
C ALA A 337 -10.46 10.56 0.65
N ALA A 338 -11.19 11.06 -0.35
CA ALA A 338 -12.31 12.00 -0.19
C ALA A 338 -13.32 11.62 0.93
N GLY A 339 -13.12 12.13 2.14
CA GLY A 339 -13.94 11.84 3.34
C GLY A 339 -13.61 10.53 4.09
N TYR A 340 -12.62 9.75 3.64
CA TYR A 340 -12.23 8.45 4.20
C TYR A 340 -10.77 8.44 4.65
N SER A 341 -10.48 7.69 5.72
CA SER A 341 -9.12 7.42 6.19
C SER A 341 -8.92 5.94 6.41
N SER A 342 -7.73 5.43 6.09
CA SER A 342 -7.29 4.14 6.58
C SER A 342 -7.01 4.20 8.09
N GLY A 343 -6.78 3.05 8.70
CA GLY A 343 -6.05 3.00 9.97
C GLY A 343 -4.63 3.56 9.84
N TYR A 344 -4.01 3.89 10.96
CA TYR A 344 -2.56 4.16 11.01
C TYR A 344 -1.78 2.85 10.83
N SER A 345 -0.61 2.96 10.20
CA SER A 345 0.38 1.88 10.12
C SER A 345 0.82 1.42 11.51
N SER A 346 1.49 0.26 11.58
CA SER A 346 2.29 -0.07 12.75
C SER A 346 3.33 1.03 13.01
N THR A 347 3.70 1.20 14.29
CA THR A 347 4.75 2.13 14.69
C THR A 347 6.08 1.64 14.16
N ASP A 348 6.73 2.46 13.33
CA ASP A 348 8.12 2.28 12.96
C ASP A 348 9.00 3.35 13.63
N SER A 349 10.30 3.12 13.72
CA SER A 349 11.20 4.07 14.38
C SER A 349 12.58 4.11 13.74
N ALA A 350 13.19 5.29 13.80
CA ALA A 350 14.57 5.49 13.39
C ALA A 350 15.28 6.40 14.38
N ILE A 351 16.60 6.27 14.41
CA ILE A 351 17.51 7.09 15.23
C ILE A 351 18.49 7.81 14.31
N THR A 352 18.71 9.10 14.55
CA THR A 352 19.79 9.84 13.87
C THR A 352 21.16 9.31 14.34
N GLN A 353 22.12 9.24 13.43
CA GLN A 353 23.44 8.68 13.72
C GLN A 353 24.32 9.66 14.50
N VAL A 354 25.11 9.15 15.44
CA VAL A 354 26.17 9.93 16.09
C VAL A 354 27.38 9.97 15.14
N PRO A 355 27.93 11.16 14.81
CA PRO A 355 29.09 11.26 13.94
C PRO A 355 30.28 10.48 14.49
N THR A 356 30.94 9.71 13.62
CA THR A 356 32.15 8.96 13.96
C THR A 356 33.31 9.92 14.25
N PRO A 357 34.00 9.81 15.40
CA PRO A 357 35.17 10.64 15.66
C PRO A 357 36.30 10.30 14.69
N THR A 358 37.05 11.33 14.28
CA THR A 358 38.25 11.16 13.44
C THR A 358 39.49 11.33 14.30
N CYS A 359 40.32 10.29 14.41
CA CYS A 359 41.54 10.37 15.20
C CYS A 359 42.60 11.23 14.51
N THR A 360 43.30 12.03 15.28
CA THR A 360 44.33 12.96 14.80
C THR A 360 45.74 12.41 15.02
N ALA A 361 45.99 11.73 16.15
CA ALA A 361 47.31 11.20 16.47
C ALA A 361 47.25 10.06 17.49
N SER A 362 48.30 9.23 17.51
CA SER A 362 48.64 8.33 18.61
C SER A 362 50.11 8.54 18.95
N THR A 363 50.35 9.31 20.00
CA THR A 363 51.68 9.85 20.34
C THR A 363 52.29 9.06 21.49
N LEU A 364 53.54 8.61 21.31
CA LEU A 364 54.31 7.98 22.38
C LEU A 364 54.77 9.04 23.39
N ASN A 365 54.37 8.91 24.65
CA ASN A 365 54.80 9.83 25.73
C ASN A 365 55.86 9.22 26.64
N SER A 366 55.85 7.90 26.79
CA SER A 366 56.89 7.12 27.48
C SER A 366 56.88 5.68 26.97
N ASN A 367 57.86 4.87 27.37
CA ASN A 367 57.95 3.46 26.97
C ASN A 367 56.70 2.63 27.30
N ARG A 368 55.80 3.10 28.18
CA ARG A 368 54.59 2.39 28.59
C ARG A 368 53.31 3.22 28.49
N GLN A 369 53.35 4.33 27.73
CA GLN A 369 52.22 5.25 27.62
C GLN A 369 52.09 5.85 26.22
N ILE A 370 50.92 5.69 25.63
CA ILE A 370 50.52 6.30 24.34
C ILE A 370 49.29 7.18 24.58
N THR A 371 49.32 8.41 24.08
CA THR A 371 48.17 9.32 24.08
C THR A 371 47.52 9.30 22.73
N VAL A 372 46.24 8.93 22.70
CA VAL A 372 45.41 8.94 21.50
C VAL A 372 44.59 10.22 21.51
N SER A 373 44.54 10.93 20.39
CA SER A 373 43.81 12.18 20.23
C SER A 373 42.87 12.11 19.02
N TRP A 374 41.73 12.79 19.08
CA TRP A 374 40.73 12.85 18.02
C TRP A 374 40.07 14.22 17.91
N ASN A 375 39.35 14.48 16.82
CA ASN A 375 38.56 15.69 16.63
C ASN A 375 37.31 15.68 17.52
N THR A 376 36.89 16.86 18.00
CA THR A 376 35.64 17.01 18.75
C THR A 376 34.43 16.63 17.90
N VAL A 377 33.61 15.72 18.39
CA VAL A 377 32.23 15.49 17.93
C VAL A 377 31.34 16.39 18.79
N SER A 378 30.84 17.50 18.23
CA SER A 378 30.18 18.59 18.98
C SER A 378 28.96 18.17 19.80
N VAL A 379 28.29 17.10 19.40
CA VAL A 379 27.10 16.54 20.04
C VAL A 379 27.41 15.44 21.06
N ALA A 380 28.67 14.96 21.12
CA ALA A 380 29.06 13.86 22.00
C ALA A 380 29.11 14.31 23.46
N THR A 381 28.48 13.52 24.33
CA THR A 381 28.56 13.68 25.79
C THR A 381 29.80 13.02 26.38
N SER A 382 30.31 11.97 25.72
CA SER A 382 31.54 11.26 26.12
C SER A 382 32.09 10.43 24.96
N TYR A 383 33.28 9.86 25.15
CA TYR A 383 33.92 8.92 24.22
C TYR A 383 34.29 7.62 24.94
N THR A 384 34.37 6.54 24.14
CA THR A 384 35.00 5.28 24.54
C THR A 384 36.18 5.01 23.61
N LEU A 385 37.37 4.88 24.18
CA LEU A 385 38.58 4.46 23.48
C LEU A 385 38.77 2.96 23.68
N GLN A 386 38.96 2.22 22.59
CA GLN A 386 39.31 0.82 22.59
C GLN A 386 40.75 0.64 22.06
N TYR A 387 41.51 -0.25 22.68
CA TYR A 387 42.88 -0.57 22.27
C TYR A 387 43.21 -2.05 22.39
N SER A 388 44.04 -2.56 21.48
CA SER A 388 44.46 -3.97 21.46
C SER A 388 45.82 -4.14 20.77
N THR A 389 46.50 -5.25 21.04
CA THR A 389 47.66 -5.70 20.25
C THR A 389 47.24 -6.43 18.97
N ASN A 390 45.95 -6.77 18.85
CA ASN A 390 45.36 -7.38 17.66
C ASN A 390 44.59 -6.32 16.87
N SER A 391 44.88 -6.19 15.56
CA SER A 391 44.24 -5.20 14.69
C SER A 391 42.75 -5.44 14.44
N GLY A 392 42.24 -6.64 14.71
CA GLY A 392 40.81 -6.96 14.72
C GLY A 392 40.13 -6.74 16.07
N PHE A 393 40.82 -6.13 17.04
CA PHE A 393 40.32 -5.82 18.38
C PHE A 393 39.78 -7.03 19.18
N SER A 394 40.24 -8.24 18.85
CA SER A 394 40.02 -9.42 19.69
C SER A 394 40.71 -9.21 21.05
N GLY A 395 39.99 -9.43 22.15
CA GLY A 395 40.50 -9.23 23.51
C GLY A 395 40.86 -7.79 23.85
N ALA A 396 40.27 -6.81 23.16
CA ALA A 396 40.59 -5.41 23.36
C ALA A 396 40.17 -4.87 24.73
N SER A 397 40.98 -3.96 25.26
CA SER A 397 40.70 -3.19 26.46
C SER A 397 39.96 -1.89 26.11
N THR A 398 39.13 -1.40 27.03
CA THR A 398 38.32 -0.19 26.84
C THR A 398 38.55 0.83 27.95
N VAL A 399 38.47 2.11 27.57
CA VAL A 399 38.43 3.26 28.47
C VAL A 399 37.19 4.07 28.11
N SER A 400 36.21 4.13 29.00
CA SER A 400 34.91 4.78 28.75
C SER A 400 34.73 6.04 29.60
N GLY A 401 33.77 6.89 29.21
CA GLY A 401 33.42 8.10 29.95
C GLY A 401 34.42 9.24 29.77
N ILE A 402 35.19 9.22 28.68
CA ILE A 402 36.18 10.25 28.38
C ILE A 402 35.43 11.53 27.94
N SER A 403 35.62 12.63 28.68
CA SER A 403 34.96 13.93 28.38
C SER A 403 35.82 14.86 27.52
N THR A 404 37.09 14.51 27.32
CA THR A 404 38.07 15.24 26.51
C THR A 404 38.25 14.60 25.14
N THR A 405 39.01 15.24 24.26
CA THR A 405 39.34 14.75 22.91
C THR A 405 40.68 14.02 22.83
N SER A 406 41.20 13.62 23.98
CA SER A 406 42.41 12.79 24.07
C SER A 406 42.37 11.92 25.31
N GLN A 407 43.05 10.78 25.24
CA GLN A 407 43.19 9.83 26.34
C GLN A 407 44.59 9.22 26.34
N ALA A 408 45.26 9.31 27.48
CA ALA A 408 46.52 8.61 27.72
C ALA A 408 46.25 7.18 28.20
N VAL A 409 46.74 6.19 27.47
CA VAL A 409 46.68 4.78 27.84
C VAL A 409 48.02 4.41 28.48
N THR A 410 47.98 4.00 29.75
CA THR A 410 49.17 3.70 30.57
C THR A 410 49.32 2.20 30.84
N GLY A 411 50.49 1.80 31.33
CA GLY A 411 50.75 0.41 31.73
C GLY A 411 50.93 -0.56 30.56
N LEU A 412 51.11 -0.03 29.35
CA LEU A 412 51.32 -0.82 28.14
C LEU A 412 52.61 -1.65 28.23
N ASN A 413 52.64 -2.76 27.48
CA ASN A 413 53.84 -3.59 27.35
C ASN A 413 54.86 -2.87 26.48
N ASN A 414 56.15 -3.01 26.81
CA ASN A 414 57.24 -2.41 26.03
C ASN A 414 57.35 -3.05 24.65
N GLY A 415 57.88 -2.29 23.69
CA GLY A 415 58.19 -2.79 22.34
C GLY A 415 57.00 -3.42 21.61
N THR A 416 55.77 -3.01 21.95
CA THR A 416 54.54 -3.66 21.49
C THR A 416 53.73 -2.66 20.66
N THR A 417 53.28 -3.09 19.48
CA THR A 417 52.37 -2.30 18.65
C THR A 417 50.95 -2.42 19.18
N TYR A 418 50.30 -1.28 19.37
CA TYR A 418 48.90 -1.17 19.75
C TYR A 418 48.07 -0.50 18.65
N TYR A 419 46.90 -1.05 18.43
CA TYR A 419 45.84 -0.53 17.56
C TYR A 419 44.79 0.14 18.42
N PHE A 420 44.26 1.28 17.94
CA PHE A 420 43.34 2.12 18.69
C PHE A 420 42.11 2.44 17.83
N GLN A 421 40.94 2.51 18.45
CA GLN A 421 39.74 3.03 17.82
C GLN A 421 38.85 3.72 18.85
N VAL A 422 38.13 4.75 18.44
CA VAL A 422 37.32 5.58 19.34
C VAL A 422 35.91 5.75 18.81
N GLU A 423 34.91 5.67 19.69
CA GLU A 423 33.53 5.99 19.38
C GLU A 423 33.06 7.17 20.23
N ALA A 424 32.13 7.96 19.67
CA ALA A 424 31.42 9.00 20.39
C ALA A 424 30.10 8.46 20.94
N LEU A 425 29.70 8.99 22.10
CA LEU A 425 28.44 8.66 22.75
C LEU A 425 27.58 9.90 22.94
N VAL A 426 26.28 9.78 22.68
CA VAL A 426 25.26 10.76 23.03
C VAL A 426 24.25 10.06 23.94
N GLY A 427 24.39 10.25 25.25
CA GLY A 427 23.68 9.43 26.22
C GLY A 427 24.10 7.96 26.12
N SER A 428 23.17 7.06 25.76
CA SER A 428 23.43 5.63 25.53
C SER A 428 23.70 5.28 24.07
N THR A 429 23.52 6.21 23.13
CA THR A 429 23.68 5.95 21.70
C THR A 429 25.13 6.13 21.29
N THR A 430 25.71 5.14 20.62
CA THR A 430 27.11 5.16 20.16
C THR A 430 27.20 5.47 18.66
N SER A 431 28.32 6.06 18.24
CA SER A 431 28.73 6.08 16.84
C SER A 431 29.33 4.74 16.43
N THR A 432 29.61 4.54 15.15
CA THR A 432 30.61 3.52 14.76
C THR A 432 31.98 3.91 15.28
N TYR A 433 32.89 2.95 15.45
CA TYR A 433 34.28 3.22 15.80
C TYR A 433 35.02 3.92 14.66
N GLY A 434 35.71 5.01 14.99
CA GLY A 434 36.71 5.65 14.16
C GLY A 434 38.07 5.01 14.39
N ALA A 435 38.69 4.50 13.32
CA ALA A 435 40.03 3.93 13.40
C ALA A 435 41.06 5.02 13.70
N CYS A 436 41.94 4.76 14.66
CA CYS A 436 43.06 5.63 14.97
C CYS A 436 44.38 5.08 14.41
N PRO A 437 45.40 5.93 14.19
CA PRO A 437 46.74 5.46 13.87
C PRO A 437 47.25 4.47 14.92
N SER A 438 47.83 3.34 14.49
CA SER A 438 48.54 2.46 15.41
C SER A 438 49.83 3.11 15.91
N ALA A 439 50.25 2.78 17.12
CA ALA A 439 51.53 3.24 17.65
C ALA A 439 52.23 2.12 18.43
N SER A 440 53.56 2.13 18.41
CA SER A 440 54.37 1.16 19.16
C SER A 440 54.97 1.83 20.39
N THR A 441 54.92 1.13 21.51
CA THR A 441 55.62 1.54 22.72
C THR A 441 57.14 1.51 22.52
N GLY A 442 57.84 2.36 23.27
CA GLY A 442 59.29 2.29 23.40
C GLY A 442 59.74 1.04 24.18
N VAL A 443 61.04 0.89 24.35
CA VAL A 443 61.63 -0.20 25.15
C VAL A 443 62.44 0.38 26.30
N ASP A 444 62.30 -0.21 27.48
CA ASP A 444 63.17 0.10 28.61
C ASP A 444 64.59 -0.40 28.35
N GLY A 445 65.57 0.29 28.94
CA GLY A 445 66.97 -0.13 28.87
C GLY A 445 67.21 -1.48 29.57
N PRO A 446 68.35 -2.13 29.27
CA PRO A 446 68.69 -3.41 29.87
C PRO A 446 68.89 -3.28 31.38
N THR A 447 68.61 -4.36 32.12
CA THR A 447 68.84 -4.49 33.57
C THR A 447 69.70 -5.72 33.87
N GLY A 448 70.34 -5.76 35.04
CA GLY A 448 71.15 -6.91 35.47
C GLY A 448 72.24 -7.28 34.47
N TYR A 449 72.88 -6.29 33.86
CA TYR A 449 73.88 -6.47 32.81
C TYR A 449 75.31 -6.51 33.35
N GLY A 450 76.22 -7.13 32.60
CA GLY A 450 77.63 -7.20 32.97
C GLY A 450 78.45 -8.09 32.05
N TRP A 451 79.67 -8.39 32.51
CA TRP A 451 80.64 -9.25 31.85
C TRP A 451 80.74 -10.59 32.56
N SER A 452 80.80 -11.69 31.81
CA SER A 452 81.32 -12.97 32.31
C SER A 452 82.46 -13.45 31.42
N SER A 453 83.57 -13.82 32.04
CA SER A 453 84.65 -14.54 31.37
C SER A 453 84.24 -16.01 31.27
N ASP A 454 84.11 -16.50 30.05
CA ASP A 454 83.91 -17.93 29.82
C ASP A 454 85.30 -18.55 29.65
N GLY A 455 85.76 -19.27 30.68
CA GLY A 455 86.97 -20.07 30.58
C GLY A 455 86.74 -21.24 29.62
N TYR A 456 87.03 -21.07 28.34
CA TYR A 456 87.01 -22.19 27.41
C TYR A 456 88.32 -22.97 27.56
N GLY A 457 88.20 -24.23 28.00
CA GLY A 457 89.34 -25.13 28.16
C GLY A 457 90.12 -25.37 26.86
N VAL A 458 91.31 -25.96 27.03
CA VAL A 458 92.24 -26.33 25.95
C VAL A 458 91.53 -27.12 24.85
N ARG A 459 91.51 -26.60 23.62
CA ARG A 459 91.05 -27.35 22.45
C ARG A 459 92.24 -28.03 21.77
N ASN A 460 92.17 -29.35 21.64
CA ASN A 460 93.08 -30.10 20.79
C ASN A 460 92.70 -29.84 19.31
N THR A 461 93.72 -29.72 18.46
CA THR A 461 93.68 -29.54 16.99
C THR A 461 92.66 -30.40 16.24
N ALA A 462 92.21 -31.53 16.81
CA ALA A 462 91.22 -32.42 16.21
C ALA A 462 89.77 -31.89 16.16
N SER A 463 89.47 -30.73 16.76
CA SER A 463 88.09 -30.22 16.91
C SER A 463 87.49 -29.54 15.66
N GLY A 464 88.18 -29.57 14.50
CA GLY A 464 87.56 -29.37 13.19
C GLY A 464 87.16 -27.95 12.75
N ILE A 465 87.59 -26.89 13.45
CA ILE A 465 87.47 -25.51 12.93
C ILE A 465 88.88 -25.03 12.59
N TRP A 466 89.14 -24.89 11.29
CA TRP A 466 90.47 -24.86 10.68
C TRP A 466 91.09 -23.45 10.65
N ILE A 467 92.25 -23.29 11.29
CA ILE A 467 93.42 -22.59 10.72
C ILE A 467 94.63 -23.45 11.09
N ASN A 468 95.34 -23.95 10.09
CA ASN A 468 96.37 -24.99 10.24
C ASN A 468 97.77 -24.37 10.19
N TYR A 469 98.55 -24.50 11.26
CA TYR A 469 100.01 -24.31 11.25
C TYR A 469 100.69 -25.49 11.97
N PRO A 470 101.61 -26.22 11.33
CA PRO A 470 102.29 -27.34 11.97
C PRO A 470 103.38 -26.80 12.93
N GLY A 471 103.22 -27.04 14.24
CA GLY A 471 104.27 -26.84 15.24
C GLY A 471 103.90 -26.09 16.52
N ALA A 472 102.66 -25.60 16.68
CA ALA A 472 102.24 -24.86 17.87
C ALA A 472 101.38 -25.71 18.82
N GLY A 473 101.65 -25.58 20.12
CA GLY A 473 100.98 -26.32 21.20
C GLY A 473 99.52 -25.90 21.44
N ASN A 474 98.96 -26.46 22.50
CA ASN A 474 97.62 -26.18 23.01
C ASN A 474 97.28 -24.68 23.00
N TYR A 475 96.21 -24.29 22.30
CA TYR A 475 95.69 -22.94 22.33
C TYR A 475 94.68 -22.77 23.47
N TYR A 476 94.81 -21.68 24.20
CA TYR A 476 93.79 -21.20 25.13
C TYR A 476 92.91 -20.21 24.36
N SER A 477 91.59 -20.46 24.35
CA SER A 477 90.63 -19.45 23.92
C SER A 477 89.98 -18.87 25.16
N GLU A 478 90.18 -17.59 25.41
CA GLU A 478 89.29 -16.87 26.31
C GLU A 478 88.13 -16.32 25.49
N GLY A 479 86.92 -16.60 25.94
CA GLY A 479 85.73 -15.97 25.39
C GLY A 479 85.09 -15.13 26.45
N MET A 480 84.38 -14.10 26.01
CA MET A 480 83.75 -13.17 26.90
C MET A 480 82.31 -13.00 26.51
N THR A 481 81.45 -13.05 27.52
CA THR A 481 80.01 -13.02 27.35
C THR A 481 79.43 -11.75 27.95
N ILE A 482 78.67 -11.01 27.16
CA ILE A 482 77.84 -9.91 27.66
C ILE A 482 76.48 -10.50 28.02
N TYR A 483 76.06 -10.30 29.26
CA TYR A 483 74.72 -10.66 29.68
C TYR A 483 73.92 -9.40 30.05
N GLY A 484 72.61 -9.53 29.97
CA GLY A 484 71.64 -8.51 30.35
C GLY A 484 70.24 -9.10 30.27
N SER A 485 69.27 -8.41 30.86
CA SER A 485 67.87 -8.78 30.79
C SER A 485 67.04 -7.59 30.30
N CYS A 486 66.14 -7.85 29.36
CA CYS A 486 65.19 -6.87 28.85
C CYS A 486 63.79 -7.16 29.39
N ALA A 487 62.96 -6.11 29.46
CA ALA A 487 61.55 -6.27 29.75
C ALA A 487 60.86 -7.16 28.69
N PRO A 488 59.76 -7.87 29.03
CA PRO A 488 58.99 -8.65 28.08
C PRO A 488 58.61 -7.83 26.84
N GLY A 489 58.79 -8.41 25.65
CA GLY A 489 58.56 -7.74 24.36
C GLY A 489 59.79 -7.05 23.76
N ALA A 490 60.93 -7.06 24.46
CA ALA A 490 62.23 -6.64 23.94
C ALA A 490 63.27 -7.76 24.07
N THR A 491 64.24 -7.73 23.18
CA THR A 491 65.36 -8.67 23.12
C THR A 491 66.66 -7.96 23.42
N VAL A 492 67.56 -8.64 24.14
CA VAL A 492 68.89 -8.13 24.44
C VAL A 492 69.70 -8.12 23.15
N VAL A 493 70.31 -6.98 22.84
CA VAL A 493 71.30 -6.86 21.77
C VAL A 493 72.62 -6.40 22.39
N THR A 494 73.71 -6.90 21.82
CA THR A 494 75.06 -6.60 22.32
C THR A 494 75.94 -6.13 21.19
N ARG A 495 76.92 -5.29 21.52
CA ARG A 495 77.99 -4.92 20.62
C ARG A 495 79.31 -5.10 21.33
N LEU A 496 80.24 -5.77 20.67
CA LEU A 496 81.57 -6.03 21.20
C LEU A 496 82.64 -5.36 20.35
N TYR A 497 83.63 -4.81 21.01
CA TYR A 497 84.81 -4.20 20.40
C TYR A 497 86.04 -4.80 21.06
N GLN A 498 86.83 -5.53 20.27
CA GLN A 498 88.01 -6.23 20.75
C GLN A 498 89.29 -5.48 20.37
N TYR A 499 90.24 -5.41 21.30
CA TYR A 499 91.57 -4.84 21.07
C TYR A 499 92.63 -5.67 21.78
N TYR A 500 93.73 -5.97 21.09
CA TYR A 500 94.85 -6.73 21.65
C TYR A 500 96.20 -6.08 21.35
N ALA A 501 97.16 -6.33 22.24
CA ALA A 501 98.56 -5.94 22.09
C ALA A 501 99.47 -7.08 22.58
N PHE A 502 100.70 -7.13 22.05
CA PHE A 502 101.72 -8.05 22.56
C PHE A 502 102.02 -7.76 24.04
N SER A 503 102.33 -8.78 24.83
CA SER A 503 102.66 -8.67 26.26
C SER A 503 103.76 -7.65 26.59
N ASN A 504 104.65 -7.33 25.64
CA ASN A 504 105.69 -6.31 25.75
C ASN A 504 105.26 -4.89 25.30
N ASN A 505 104.00 -4.69 24.91
CA ASN A 505 103.42 -3.42 24.44
C ASN A 505 104.11 -2.79 23.21
N THR A 506 104.84 -3.57 22.39
CA THR A 506 105.69 -3.04 21.31
C THR A 506 105.16 -3.18 19.87
N GLY A 507 103.94 -3.70 19.67
CA GLY A 507 103.39 -3.99 18.33
C GLY A 507 102.00 -3.40 18.06
N ALA A 508 101.65 -3.28 16.78
CA ALA A 508 100.42 -2.65 16.28
C ALA A 508 99.15 -3.25 16.89
N THR A 509 98.33 -2.38 17.50
CA THR A 509 96.96 -2.67 17.93
C THR A 509 96.12 -3.00 16.71
N GLN A 510 95.73 -4.26 16.53
CA GLN A 510 94.65 -4.61 15.62
C GLN A 510 93.33 -4.55 16.40
N ALA A 511 92.34 -3.87 15.83
CA ALA A 511 91.02 -3.70 16.41
C ALA A 511 89.97 -4.22 15.45
N SER A 512 89.05 -5.04 15.95
CA SER A 512 87.90 -5.50 15.20
C SER A 512 86.63 -4.91 15.80
N LEU A 513 85.99 -4.03 15.02
CA LEU A 513 84.63 -3.54 15.27
C LEU A 513 83.65 -4.60 14.82
N MET A 514 82.81 -5.08 15.74
CA MET A 514 81.64 -5.86 15.38
C MET A 514 80.41 -4.95 15.38
N ASP A 515 79.50 -5.21 14.45
CA ASP A 515 78.16 -4.63 14.45
C ASP A 515 77.34 -5.19 15.62
N TRP A 516 76.19 -4.60 15.90
CA TRP A 516 75.29 -5.13 16.92
C TRP A 516 74.83 -6.54 16.53
N THR A 517 75.05 -7.51 17.39
CA THR A 517 74.68 -8.91 17.17
C THR A 517 73.67 -9.38 18.22
N TRP A 518 72.91 -10.40 17.82
CA TRP A 518 72.06 -11.19 18.72
C TRP A 518 72.85 -12.24 19.50
N ASN A 519 74.17 -12.31 19.28
CA ASN A 519 75.06 -13.30 19.86
C ASN A 519 75.88 -12.64 20.97
N ASN A 520 75.78 -13.21 22.15
CA ASN A 520 76.43 -12.74 23.37
C ASN A 520 77.84 -13.33 23.56
N GLN A 521 78.41 -14.05 22.59
CA GLN A 521 79.62 -14.84 22.75
C GLN A 521 80.59 -14.63 21.59
N ASP A 522 81.79 -14.12 21.90
CA ASP A 522 82.90 -14.11 20.96
C ASP A 522 84.11 -14.86 21.51
N ARG A 523 84.81 -15.53 20.59
CA ARG A 523 85.98 -16.36 20.89
C ARG A 523 87.21 -15.77 20.24
N PHE A 524 88.24 -15.52 21.03
CA PHE A 524 89.55 -15.17 20.53
C PHE A 524 90.44 -16.41 20.44
N THR A 525 91.16 -16.56 19.33
CA THR A 525 92.16 -17.62 19.15
C THR A 525 93.46 -16.95 18.70
N PRO A 526 94.45 -16.74 19.58
CA PRO A 526 95.70 -16.14 19.18
C PRO A 526 96.57 -17.15 18.41
N ASP A 527 97.18 -16.72 17.31
CA ASP A 527 98.33 -17.43 16.71
C ASP A 527 99.62 -16.77 17.21
N GLY A 528 100.48 -17.52 17.91
CA GLY A 528 101.80 -17.04 18.31
C GLY A 528 102.39 -17.67 19.58
N ILE A 529 103.72 -17.62 19.69
CA ILE A 529 104.53 -18.23 20.76
C ILE A 529 104.72 -17.28 21.97
N ASN A 530 104.23 -16.03 21.88
CA ASN A 530 104.37 -15.00 22.92
C ASN A 530 102.99 -14.54 23.41
N GLY A 531 102.82 -14.42 24.74
CA GLY A 531 101.54 -14.04 25.35
C GLY A 531 101.00 -12.69 24.85
N TYR A 532 99.70 -12.62 24.64
CA TYR A 532 98.96 -11.42 24.23
C TYR A 532 98.22 -10.85 25.44
N LYS A 533 97.98 -9.55 25.47
CA LYS A 533 96.98 -8.95 26.35
C LYS A 533 95.77 -8.57 25.53
N VAL A 534 94.61 -9.08 25.91
CA VAL A 534 93.34 -8.79 25.26
C VAL A 534 92.49 -7.92 26.17
N TRP A 535 91.86 -6.93 25.58
CA TRP A 535 90.85 -6.12 26.21
C TRP A 535 89.61 -6.05 25.34
N TRP A 536 88.51 -5.71 25.99
CA TRP A 536 87.22 -5.67 25.37
C TRP A 536 86.40 -4.48 25.82
N GLN A 537 85.63 -3.94 24.89
CA GLN A 537 84.63 -2.92 25.11
C GLN A 537 83.28 -3.49 24.70
N GLY A 538 82.27 -3.26 25.52
CA GLY A 538 80.95 -3.83 25.34
C GLY A 538 79.87 -2.80 25.47
N TRP A 539 78.86 -2.92 24.63
CA TRP A 539 77.59 -2.26 24.81
C TRP A 539 76.49 -3.31 24.90
N VAL A 540 75.52 -3.05 25.74
CA VAL A 540 74.28 -3.80 25.83
C VAL A 540 73.12 -2.84 25.67
N ALA A 541 72.09 -3.25 24.94
CA ALA A 541 70.86 -2.50 24.79
C ALA A 541 69.66 -3.44 24.70
N CYS A 542 68.47 -2.88 24.83
CA CYS A 542 67.23 -3.59 24.52
C CYS A 542 66.69 -3.09 23.18
N GLN A 543 66.31 -4.04 22.33
CA GLN A 543 65.73 -3.75 21.03
C GLN A 543 64.41 -4.49 20.85
N SER A 544 63.42 -3.80 20.30
CA SER A 544 62.19 -4.41 19.78
C SER A 544 61.85 -3.81 18.42
N GLY A 545 61.79 -4.65 17.39
CA GLY A 545 61.70 -4.19 16.00
C GLY A 545 62.85 -3.26 15.64
N SER A 546 62.53 -2.05 15.18
CA SER A 546 63.49 -0.97 14.88
C SER A 546 63.83 -0.08 16.08
N ASN A 547 63.12 -0.21 17.21
CA ASN A 547 63.29 0.63 18.37
C ASN A 547 64.33 0.03 19.31
N ARG A 548 65.53 0.62 19.35
CA ARG A 548 66.59 0.31 20.30
C ARG A 548 66.69 1.43 21.32
N GLN A 549 66.78 1.10 22.60
CA GLN A 549 67.00 2.06 23.69
C GLN A 549 68.06 1.57 24.66
N GLY A 550 68.76 2.54 25.26
CA GLY A 550 69.72 2.31 26.31
C GLY A 550 70.96 1.60 25.82
N ASP A 551 71.72 2.20 24.90
CA ASP A 551 73.08 1.78 24.58
C ASP A 551 73.94 1.98 25.84
N VAL A 552 73.98 0.97 26.72
CA VAL A 552 74.73 1.01 27.97
C VAL A 552 76.13 0.53 27.69
N TYR A 553 77.11 1.41 27.87
CA TYR A 553 78.51 1.06 27.81
C TYR A 553 78.95 0.33 29.09
N LEU A 554 79.48 -0.88 28.94
CA LEU A 554 79.90 -1.75 30.03
C LEU A 554 81.34 -1.47 30.52
N GLY A 555 82.02 -0.48 29.95
CA GLY A 555 83.42 -0.20 30.24
C GLY A 555 84.39 -1.16 29.55
N ASN A 556 85.65 -1.12 29.97
CA ASN A 556 86.70 -1.99 29.48
C ASN A 556 86.81 -3.24 30.36
N ALA A 557 86.82 -4.42 29.76
CA ALA A 557 87.18 -5.67 30.42
C ALA A 557 88.60 -6.09 30.02
N GLY A 558 89.43 -6.51 30.97
CA GLY A 558 90.84 -6.90 30.78
C GLY A 558 91.85 -5.95 31.45
N PRO A 559 93.18 -6.12 31.22
CA PRO A 559 93.75 -7.09 30.29
C PRO A 559 93.59 -8.53 30.77
N TYR A 560 93.22 -9.42 29.87
CA TYR A 560 93.34 -10.86 30.07
C TYR A 560 94.53 -11.39 29.26
N THR A 561 95.23 -12.41 29.75
CA THR A 561 96.55 -12.88 29.27
C THR A 561 96.51 -14.24 28.61
#